data_AF-A0A1Y4SY10-F1
#
_entry.id   AF-A0A1Y4SY10-F1
#
_cell.length_a   1.000
_cell.length_b   1.000
_cell.length_c   1.000
_cell.angle_alpha   90.00
_cell.angle_beta   90.00
_cell.angle_gamma   90.00
#
_symmetry.space_group_name_H-M   'P 1'
#
loop_
_entity.id
_entity.type
_entity.pdbx_description
1 polymer ?
#
loop_
_entity_poly.entity_id
_entity_poly.type
_entity_poly.pdbx_seq_one_letter_code
_entity_poly.pdbx_strand_id
1 'polypeptide(L)'
;MHIQQVSQQLNLSKKAIMLYEQKGLIQSQKDQYGYRVYQDKDIERLIQIKCLRQLDFSISQIKDILFHHQYDIFDFKKEEYEKKIFEMETSLQYIDEVKENLMQKQSLEYLSHHLEQAKQLKEINSSTQTILPFEKIVVGLSLLIYALFLFVDDSFLSLFASFAILLILAIHFSSRLRLLLYEIYQKYKKELLYPKGRDI
;
A
#
# COMPACT_ATOMS: atom_id res chain seq x y z
N MET A 1 -21.04 14.14 29.05
CA MET A 1 -20.56 12.83 29.56
C MET A 1 -19.21 12.97 30.28
N HIS A 2 -19.02 12.36 31.45
CA HIS A 2 -17.75 12.44 32.19
C HIS A 2 -16.65 11.56 31.57
N ILE A 3 -15.39 11.93 31.77
CA ILE A 3 -14.23 11.22 31.20
C ILE A 3 -14.24 9.69 31.46
N GLN A 4 -14.76 9.25 32.61
CA GLN A 4 -14.85 7.83 32.93
C GLN A 4 -15.85 7.09 32.04
N GLN A 5 -17.02 7.69 31.80
CA GLN A 5 -18.04 7.15 30.91
C GLN A 5 -17.54 7.14 29.47
N VAL A 6 -16.90 8.23 29.02
CA VAL A 6 -16.29 8.31 27.67
C VAL A 6 -15.23 7.22 27.47
N SER A 7 -14.36 7.05 28.45
CA SER A 7 -13.30 6.03 28.45
C SER A 7 -13.87 4.61 28.29
N GLN A 8 -14.92 4.28 29.04
CA GLN A 8 -15.60 2.99 28.98
C GLN A 8 -16.33 2.78 27.66
N GLN A 9 -17.12 3.76 27.21
CA GLN A 9 -17.92 3.67 25.99
C GLN A 9 -17.04 3.53 24.74
N LEU A 10 -15.97 4.33 24.64
CA LEU A 10 -15.12 4.35 23.45
C LEU A 10 -13.94 3.37 23.55
N ASN A 11 -13.81 2.65 24.67
CA ASN A 11 -12.63 1.83 24.99
C ASN A 11 -11.31 2.60 24.77
N LEU A 12 -11.26 3.82 25.28
CA LEU A 12 -10.07 4.69 25.26
C LEU A 12 -9.56 4.87 26.67
N SER A 13 -8.25 4.90 26.87
CA SER A 13 -7.71 5.25 28.19
C SER A 13 -8.00 6.72 28.50
N LYS A 14 -8.25 7.05 29.78
CA LYS A 14 -8.38 8.45 30.23
C LYS A 14 -7.16 9.28 29.81
N LYS A 15 -5.96 8.69 29.84
CA LYS A 15 -4.71 9.31 29.38
C LYS A 15 -4.75 9.67 27.89
N ALA A 16 -5.30 8.81 27.03
CA ALA A 16 -5.44 9.09 25.61
C ALA A 16 -6.41 10.26 25.35
N ILE A 17 -7.56 10.27 26.04
CA ILE A 17 -8.53 11.38 25.94
C ILE A 17 -7.89 12.71 26.36
N MET A 18 -7.16 12.72 27.49
CA MET A 18 -6.43 13.90 27.96
C MET A 18 -5.32 14.33 27.00
N LEU A 19 -4.64 13.38 26.36
CA LEU A 19 -3.64 13.68 25.33
C LEU A 19 -4.27 14.37 24.12
N TYR A 20 -5.43 13.90 23.64
CA TYR A 20 -6.12 14.53 22.52
C TYR A 20 -6.63 15.93 22.88
N GLU A 21 -7.09 16.12 24.13
CA GLU A 21 -7.43 17.45 24.66
C GLU A 21 -6.19 18.37 24.70
N GLN A 22 -5.06 17.90 25.24
CA GLN A 22 -3.81 18.66 25.29
C GLN A 22 -3.30 19.03 23.90
N LYS A 23 -3.53 18.17 22.90
CA LYS A 23 -3.15 18.40 21.50
C LYS A 23 -4.16 19.25 20.72
N GLY A 24 -5.23 19.70 21.39
CA GLY A 24 -6.24 20.58 20.83
C GLY A 24 -7.18 19.90 19.83
N LEU A 25 -7.28 18.57 19.86
CA LEU A 25 -8.17 17.81 18.97
C LEU A 25 -9.62 17.81 19.46
N ILE A 26 -9.81 17.94 20.77
CA ILE A 26 -11.10 18.03 21.48
C ILE A 26 -11.00 19.06 22.60
N GLN A 27 -12.13 19.51 23.12
CA GLN A 27 -12.16 20.46 24.22
C GLN A 27 -13.16 20.01 25.30
N SER A 28 -12.68 19.79 26.52
CA SER A 28 -13.57 19.50 27.64
C SER A 28 -14.21 20.77 28.20
N GLN A 29 -15.41 20.64 28.73
CA GLN A 29 -16.02 21.62 29.62
C GLN A 29 -15.85 21.17 31.07
N LYS A 30 -15.98 22.10 32.02
CA LYS A 30 -16.06 21.77 33.44
C LYS A 30 -17.49 21.86 33.90
N ASP A 31 -17.94 20.87 34.66
CA ASP A 31 -19.22 20.96 35.36
C ASP A 31 -19.14 21.89 36.59
N GLN A 32 -20.26 22.00 37.31
CA GLN A 32 -20.37 22.77 38.56
C GLN A 32 -19.41 22.33 39.68
N TYR A 33 -18.84 21.12 39.60
CA TYR A 33 -17.89 20.58 40.57
C TYR A 33 -16.43 20.60 40.04
N GLY A 34 -16.20 21.16 38.86
CA GLY A 34 -14.89 21.27 38.23
C GLY A 34 -14.42 20.02 37.48
N TYR A 35 -15.26 18.99 37.33
CA TYR A 35 -14.93 17.77 36.59
C TYR A 35 -15.05 17.96 35.08
N ARG A 36 -14.20 17.25 34.32
CA ARG A 36 -14.24 17.26 32.85
C ARG A 36 -15.49 16.56 32.32
N VAL A 37 -16.21 17.26 31.47
CA VAL A 37 -17.39 16.79 30.74
C VAL A 37 -17.18 17.03 29.25
N TYR A 38 -17.47 16.00 28.46
CA TYR A 38 -17.40 16.01 27.01
C TYR A 38 -18.82 16.05 26.43
N GLN A 39 -19.03 16.89 25.42
CA GLN A 39 -20.29 17.00 24.69
C GLN A 39 -20.32 16.00 23.53
N ASP A 40 -21.48 15.78 22.93
CA ASP A 40 -21.65 14.80 21.85
C ASP A 40 -20.71 15.04 20.66
N LYS A 41 -20.45 16.31 20.33
CA LYS A 41 -19.44 16.70 19.32
C LYS A 41 -18.02 16.20 19.65
N ASP A 42 -17.65 16.19 20.93
CA ASP A 42 -16.34 15.72 21.37
C ASP A 42 -16.27 14.19 21.31
N ILE A 43 -17.40 13.53 21.56
CA ILE A 43 -17.54 12.07 21.44
C ILE A 43 -17.41 11.66 19.98
N GLU A 44 -18.10 12.33 19.06
CA GLU A 44 -17.97 12.10 17.63
C GLU A 44 -16.53 12.32 17.16
N ARG A 45 -15.90 13.41 17.61
CA ARG A 45 -14.49 13.69 17.31
C ARG A 45 -13.55 12.60 17.86
N LEU A 46 -13.79 12.09 19.06
CA LEU A 46 -13.02 10.99 19.63
C LEU A 46 -13.19 9.68 18.83
N ILE A 47 -14.38 9.43 18.27
CA ILE A 47 -14.61 8.29 17.36
C ILE A 47 -13.76 8.44 16.10
N GLN A 48 -13.75 9.62 15.47
CA GLN A 48 -12.92 9.91 14.30
C GLN A 48 -11.42 9.71 14.60
N ILE A 49 -10.94 10.27 15.71
CA ILE A 49 -9.55 10.11 16.15
C ILE A 49 -9.22 8.64 16.38
N LYS A 50 -10.11 7.88 17.02
CA LYS A 50 -9.93 6.44 17.26
C LYS A 50 -9.76 5.68 15.95
N CYS A 51 -10.63 5.90 14.97
CA CYS A 51 -10.53 5.25 13.65
C CYS A 51 -9.20 5.57 12.96
N LEU A 52 -8.79 6.84 12.93
CA LEU A 52 -7.53 7.25 12.32
C LEU A 52 -6.31 6.67 13.07
N ARG A 53 -6.37 6.59 14.40
CA ARG A 53 -5.30 5.97 15.19
C ARG A 53 -5.18 4.45 14.95
N GLN A 54 -6.27 3.76 14.63
CA GLN A 54 -6.23 2.34 14.26
C GLN A 54 -5.55 2.11 12.90
N LEU A 55 -5.51 3.13 12.04
CA LEU A 55 -4.81 3.14 10.75
C LEU A 55 -3.42 3.79 10.85
N ASP A 56 -2.83 3.82 12.06
CA ASP A 56 -1.52 4.38 12.37
C ASP A 56 -1.27 5.83 11.91
N PHE A 57 -2.32 6.66 11.78
CA PHE A 57 -2.11 8.09 11.55
C PHE A 57 -1.55 8.74 12.82
N SER A 58 -0.54 9.61 12.65
CA SER A 58 0.03 10.38 13.75
C SER A 58 -0.95 11.45 14.25
N ILE A 59 -0.74 11.96 15.47
CA ILE A 59 -1.59 13.02 16.03
C ILE A 59 -1.55 14.29 15.17
N SER A 60 -0.41 14.60 14.55
CA SER A 60 -0.30 15.75 13.64
C SER A 60 -1.13 15.52 12.38
N GLN A 61 -0.99 14.36 11.73
CA GLN A 61 -1.79 14.01 10.55
C GLN A 61 -3.28 14.04 10.85
N ILE A 62 -3.70 13.52 12.01
CA ILE A 62 -5.11 13.56 12.44
C ILE A 62 -5.60 15.01 12.57
N LYS A 63 -4.76 15.91 13.08
CA LYS A 63 -5.10 17.34 13.16
C LYS A 63 -5.26 17.94 11.76
N ASP A 64 -4.35 17.64 10.86
CA ASP A 64 -4.39 18.15 9.48
C ASP A 64 -5.62 17.63 8.71
N ILE A 65 -5.98 16.36 8.89
CA ILE A 65 -7.19 15.77 8.30
C ILE A 65 -8.46 16.43 8.86
N LEU A 66 -8.58 16.56 10.19
CA LEU A 66 -9.83 16.96 10.84
C LEU A 66 -10.05 18.48 10.92
N PHE A 67 -8.99 19.28 10.84
CA PHE A 67 -9.09 20.75 10.95
C PHE A 67 -8.64 21.48 9.67
N HIS A 68 -7.68 20.93 8.94
CA HIS A 68 -7.15 21.55 7.72
C HIS A 68 -7.67 20.91 6.43
N HIS A 69 -8.48 19.84 6.54
CA HIS A 69 -9.09 19.13 5.40
C HIS A 69 -8.05 18.62 4.38
N GLN A 70 -6.86 18.26 4.86
CA GLN A 70 -5.78 17.70 4.05
C GLN A 70 -6.01 16.20 3.84
N TYR A 71 -6.82 15.86 2.83
CA TYR A 71 -7.23 14.48 2.56
C TYR A 71 -6.23 13.69 1.69
N ASP A 72 -5.30 14.36 1.02
CA ASP A 72 -4.16 13.77 0.32
C ASP A 72 -3.27 12.91 1.24
N ILE A 73 -3.29 13.19 2.55
CA ILE A 73 -2.63 12.38 3.59
C ILE A 73 -3.09 10.91 3.55
N PHE A 74 -4.34 10.62 3.15
CA PHE A 74 -4.81 9.25 3.00
C PHE A 74 -4.10 8.50 1.86
N ASP A 75 -3.86 9.17 0.73
CA ASP A 75 -3.17 8.57 -0.42
C ASP A 75 -1.72 8.24 -0.06
N PHE A 76 -1.01 9.17 0.59
CA PHE A 76 0.34 8.91 1.10
C PHE A 76 0.38 7.75 2.12
N LYS A 77 -0.63 7.63 2.99
CA LYS A 77 -0.71 6.53 3.96
C LYS A 77 -0.92 5.18 3.28
N LYS A 78 -1.73 5.17 2.22
CA LYS A 78 -1.97 3.97 1.41
C LYS A 78 -0.69 3.52 0.70
N GLU A 79 0.03 4.46 0.10
CA GLU A 79 1.34 4.21 -0.53
C GLU A 79 2.36 3.66 0.50
N GLU A 80 2.38 4.21 1.71
CA GLU A 80 3.20 3.70 2.83
C GLU A 80 2.90 2.22 3.12
N TYR A 81 1.62 1.83 3.20
CA TYR A 81 1.24 0.45 3.46
C TYR A 81 1.50 -0.48 2.27
N GLU A 82 1.27 -0.05 1.04
CA GLU A 82 1.61 -0.81 -0.17
C GLU A 82 3.13 -1.05 -0.29
N LYS A 83 3.95 -0.11 0.19
CA LYS A 83 5.40 -0.32 0.36
C LYS A 83 5.68 -1.43 1.36
N LYS A 84 5.09 -1.37 2.56
CA LYS A 84 5.28 -2.38 3.61
C LYS A 84 4.83 -3.78 3.18
N ILE A 85 3.67 -3.90 2.52
CA ILE A 85 3.16 -5.19 2.03
C ILE A 85 4.20 -5.88 1.16
N PHE A 86 4.75 -5.18 0.17
CA PHE A 86 5.77 -5.75 -0.70
C PHE A 86 7.08 -6.08 0.02
N GLU A 87 7.52 -5.24 0.95
CA GLU A 87 8.72 -5.53 1.75
C GLU A 87 8.53 -6.81 2.56
N MET A 88 7.32 -7.00 3.10
CA MET A 88 6.93 -8.23 3.81
C MET A 88 6.84 -9.43 2.85
N GLU A 89 6.22 -9.29 1.68
CA GLU A 89 6.15 -10.34 0.64
C GLU A 89 7.54 -10.77 0.17
N THR A 90 8.42 -9.79 -0.11
CA THR A 90 9.81 -10.04 -0.47
C THR A 90 10.50 -10.80 0.65
N SER A 91 10.37 -10.33 1.89
CA SER A 91 10.99 -10.99 3.04
C SER A 91 10.50 -12.44 3.22
N LEU A 92 9.20 -12.70 3.03
CA LEU A 92 8.64 -14.05 3.08
C LEU A 92 9.27 -14.96 2.03
N GLN A 93 9.42 -14.51 0.78
CA GLN A 93 10.07 -15.29 -0.26
C GLN A 93 11.52 -15.64 0.10
N TYR A 94 12.29 -14.68 0.58
CA TYR A 94 13.71 -14.91 0.90
C TYR A 94 13.89 -15.79 2.14
N ILE A 95 12.94 -15.82 3.08
CA ILE A 95 13.01 -16.72 4.24
C ILE A 95 13.11 -18.17 3.78
N ASP A 96 12.28 -18.59 2.82
CA ASP A 96 12.30 -19.96 2.31
C ASP A 96 13.59 -20.24 1.52
N GLU A 97 14.01 -19.32 0.66
CA GLU A 97 15.24 -19.48 -0.13
C GLU A 97 16.50 -19.55 0.77
N VAL A 98 16.59 -18.70 1.81
CA VAL A 98 17.68 -18.74 2.79
C VAL A 98 17.68 -20.05 3.56
N LYS A 99 16.50 -20.52 4.00
CA LYS A 99 16.38 -21.80 4.71
C LYS A 99 16.88 -22.96 3.87
N GLU A 100 16.47 -23.05 2.59
CA GLU A 100 16.91 -24.13 1.69
C GLU A 100 18.42 -24.10 1.46
N ASN A 101 18.99 -22.92 1.21
CA ASN A 101 20.43 -22.77 1.00
C ASN A 101 21.24 -23.15 2.25
N LEU A 102 20.77 -22.76 3.43
CA LEU A 102 21.38 -23.16 4.70
C LEU A 102 21.32 -24.68 4.91
N MET A 103 20.18 -25.33 4.60
CA MET A 103 20.06 -26.78 4.67
C MET A 103 21.03 -27.49 3.71
N GLN A 104 21.26 -26.92 2.53
CA GLN A 104 22.18 -27.44 1.52
C GLN A 104 23.64 -27.00 1.73
N LYS A 105 23.94 -26.25 2.80
CA LYS A 105 25.25 -25.65 3.10
C LYS A 105 25.83 -24.83 1.93
N GLN A 106 24.97 -24.17 1.16
CA GLN A 106 25.35 -23.30 0.04
C GLN A 106 25.66 -21.89 0.53
N SER A 107 26.46 -21.14 -0.23
CA SER A 107 26.78 -19.76 0.10
C SER A 107 25.57 -18.84 -0.10
N LEU A 108 25.33 -17.94 0.85
CA LEU A 108 24.22 -16.98 0.82
C LEU A 108 24.58 -15.64 0.14
N GLU A 109 25.81 -15.51 -0.35
CA GLU A 109 26.36 -14.24 -0.86
C GLU A 109 25.60 -13.71 -2.08
N TYR A 110 25.11 -14.63 -2.93
CA TYR A 110 24.23 -14.28 -4.04
C TYR A 110 22.86 -13.75 -3.56
N LEU A 111 22.25 -14.42 -2.57
CA LEU A 111 20.95 -14.05 -2.03
C LEU A 111 21.00 -12.71 -1.27
N SER A 112 22.07 -12.44 -0.52
CA SER A 112 22.21 -11.17 0.20
C SER A 112 22.25 -9.99 -0.77
N HIS A 113 23.00 -10.13 -1.87
CA HIS A 113 23.13 -9.08 -2.88
C HIS A 113 21.82 -8.85 -3.65
N HIS A 114 21.08 -9.92 -3.97
CA HIS A 114 19.77 -9.82 -4.63
C HIS A 114 18.70 -9.17 -3.74
N LEU A 115 18.70 -9.49 -2.43
CA LEU A 115 17.79 -8.89 -1.46
C LEU A 115 18.01 -7.38 -1.34
N GLU A 116 19.27 -6.95 -1.33
CA GLU A 116 19.64 -5.53 -1.27
C GLU A 116 19.21 -4.77 -2.53
N GLN A 117 19.43 -5.34 -3.71
CA GLN A 117 18.97 -4.75 -4.97
C GLN A 117 17.43 -4.66 -5.07
N ALA A 118 16.71 -5.70 -4.68
CA ALA A 118 15.25 -5.71 -4.69
C ALA A 118 14.65 -4.60 -3.81
N LYS A 119 15.31 -4.31 -2.67
CA LYS A 119 14.95 -3.17 -1.82
C LYS A 119 15.24 -1.82 -2.48
N GLN A 120 16.41 -1.66 -3.10
CA GLN A 120 16.81 -0.40 -3.76
C GLN A 120 15.93 -0.04 -4.97
N LEU A 121 15.56 -1.02 -5.80
CA LEU A 121 14.72 -0.78 -6.99
C LEU A 121 13.34 -0.22 -6.64
N LYS A 122 12.81 -0.54 -5.45
CA LYS A 122 11.51 -0.04 -5.01
C LYS A 122 11.57 1.36 -4.40
N GLU A 123 12.67 1.74 -3.75
CA GLU A 123 12.86 3.12 -3.27
C GLU A 123 12.85 4.12 -4.44
N ILE A 124 13.50 3.78 -5.55
CA ILE A 124 13.54 4.60 -6.77
C ILE A 124 12.15 4.77 -7.39
N ASN A 125 11.29 3.74 -7.31
CA ASN A 125 9.97 3.77 -7.93
C ASN A 125 8.92 4.54 -7.09
N SER A 126 9.18 4.75 -5.80
CA SER A 126 8.28 5.53 -4.92
C SER A 126 8.30 7.04 -5.20
N SER A 127 9.35 7.56 -5.85
CA SER A 127 9.46 8.97 -6.25
C SER A 127 8.87 9.26 -7.64
N THR A 128 8.57 8.21 -8.43
CA THR A 128 8.04 8.33 -9.79
C THR A 128 6.72 7.58 -9.89
N GLN A 129 5.63 8.28 -9.56
CA GLN A 129 4.26 7.80 -9.67
C GLN A 129 3.99 7.11 -11.03
N THR A 130 3.82 5.79 -10.98
CA THR A 130 2.76 5.05 -11.68
C THR A 130 2.84 3.62 -11.18
N ILE A 131 2.11 3.32 -10.10
CA ILE A 131 1.76 1.94 -9.79
C ILE A 131 0.95 1.46 -11.00
N LEU A 132 1.58 0.73 -11.92
CA LEU A 132 0.85 0.00 -12.95
C LEU A 132 -0.09 -0.92 -12.16
N PRO A 133 -1.41 -0.71 -12.20
CA PRO A 133 -2.33 -1.56 -11.47
C PRO A 133 -2.41 -2.88 -12.24
N PHE A 134 -1.40 -3.74 -12.08
CA PHE A 134 -1.23 -4.96 -12.85
C PHE A 134 -2.50 -5.81 -12.81
N GLU A 135 -3.22 -5.83 -11.69
CA GLU A 135 -4.51 -6.51 -11.59
C GLU A 135 -5.59 -5.89 -12.49
N LYS A 136 -5.69 -4.55 -12.53
CA LYS A 136 -6.64 -3.87 -13.42
C LYS A 136 -6.26 -4.01 -14.89
N ILE A 137 -4.96 -4.05 -15.20
CA ILE A 137 -4.45 -4.27 -16.55
C ILE A 137 -4.72 -5.71 -16.99
N VAL A 138 -4.48 -6.69 -16.11
CA VAL A 138 -4.79 -8.11 -16.34
C VAL A 138 -6.29 -8.31 -16.56
N VAL A 139 -7.14 -7.71 -15.74
CA VAL A 139 -8.59 -7.75 -15.90
C VAL A 139 -9.04 -7.04 -17.18
N GLY A 140 -8.44 -5.90 -17.51
CA GLY A 140 -8.73 -5.18 -18.76
C GLY A 140 -8.34 -5.98 -20.00
N LEU A 141 -7.17 -6.62 -19.98
CA LEU A 141 -6.70 -7.46 -21.07
C LEU A 141 -7.51 -8.75 -21.19
N SER A 142 -7.92 -9.37 -20.08
CA SER A 142 -8.76 -10.57 -20.12
C SER A 142 -10.17 -10.28 -20.67
N LEU A 143 -10.77 -9.15 -20.29
CA LEU A 143 -12.04 -8.68 -20.84
C LEU A 143 -11.92 -8.34 -22.34
N LEU A 144 -10.81 -7.72 -22.75
CA LEU A 144 -10.56 -7.39 -24.16
C LEU A 144 -10.38 -8.65 -25.02
N ILE A 145 -9.64 -9.65 -24.53
CA ILE A 145 -9.49 -10.94 -25.20
C ILE A 145 -10.83 -11.67 -25.30
N TYR A 146 -11.63 -11.68 -24.22
CA TYR A 146 -12.97 -12.26 -24.24
C TYR A 146 -13.92 -11.52 -25.19
N ALA A 147 -13.85 -10.18 -25.25
CA ALA A 147 -14.65 -9.39 -26.18
C ALA A 147 -14.27 -9.70 -27.64
N LEU A 148 -12.98 -9.83 -27.96
CA LEU A 148 -12.51 -10.22 -29.29
C LEU A 148 -12.96 -11.64 -29.67
N PHE A 149 -13.04 -12.55 -28.70
CA PHE A 149 -13.53 -13.92 -28.91
C PHE A 149 -15.00 -13.98 -29.36
N LEU A 150 -15.84 -13.01 -28.96
CA LEU A 150 -17.25 -12.96 -29.36
C LEU A 150 -17.47 -12.55 -30.83
N PHE A 151 -16.45 -11.98 -31.50
CA PHE A 151 -16.58 -11.43 -32.86
C PHE A 151 -15.85 -12.25 -33.93
N VAL A 152 -15.17 -13.36 -33.58
CA VAL A 152 -14.33 -14.11 -34.51
C VAL A 152 -14.65 -15.61 -34.48
N ASP A 153 -15.33 -16.10 -35.52
CA ASP A 153 -15.63 -17.53 -35.76
C ASP A 153 -14.42 -18.29 -36.35
N ASP A 154 -13.22 -18.05 -35.82
CA ASP A 154 -12.00 -18.68 -36.34
C ASP A 154 -11.33 -19.57 -35.28
N SER A 155 -11.17 -20.84 -35.62
CA SER A 155 -10.64 -21.88 -34.74
C SER A 155 -9.17 -21.65 -34.39
N PHE A 156 -8.44 -20.88 -35.21
CA PHE A 156 -7.04 -20.55 -34.95
C PHE A 156 -6.89 -19.44 -33.91
N LEU A 157 -7.82 -18.47 -33.87
CA LEU A 157 -7.77 -17.35 -32.93
C LEU A 157 -8.06 -17.78 -31.49
N SER A 158 -8.92 -18.79 -31.32
CA SER A 158 -9.25 -19.36 -30.00
C SER A 158 -8.03 -19.99 -29.31
N LEU A 159 -7.12 -20.61 -30.08
CA LEU A 159 -5.88 -21.16 -29.56
C LEU A 159 -4.98 -20.05 -28.99
N PHE A 160 -4.76 -18.95 -29.74
CA PHE A 160 -3.99 -17.81 -29.26
C PHE A 160 -4.61 -17.14 -28.02
N ALA A 161 -5.94 -17.03 -27.97
CA ALA A 161 -6.64 -16.50 -26.80
C ALA A 161 -6.42 -17.39 -25.56
N SER A 162 -6.45 -18.72 -25.71
CA SER A 162 -6.18 -19.65 -24.62
C SER A 162 -4.74 -19.55 -24.09
N PHE A 163 -3.76 -19.40 -25.00
CA PHE A 163 -2.37 -19.14 -24.63
C PHE A 163 -2.19 -17.78 -23.95
N ALA A 164 -2.89 -16.75 -24.39
CA ALA A 164 -2.86 -15.43 -23.77
C ALA A 164 -3.44 -15.45 -22.35
N ILE A 165 -4.52 -16.20 -22.11
CA ILE A 165 -5.09 -16.39 -20.77
C ILE A 165 -4.12 -17.16 -19.86
N LEU A 166 -3.50 -18.23 -20.35
CA LEU A 166 -2.49 -18.96 -19.58
C LEU A 166 -1.26 -18.11 -19.28
N LEU A 167 -0.83 -17.26 -20.20
CA LEU A 167 0.28 -16.32 -20.01
C LEU A 167 -0.08 -15.24 -18.99
N ILE A 168 -1.31 -14.71 -19.03
CA ILE A 168 -1.85 -13.79 -18.03
C ILE A 168 -1.88 -14.44 -16.64
N LEU A 169 -2.34 -15.70 -16.54
CA LEU A 169 -2.33 -16.45 -15.28
C LEU A 169 -0.90 -16.72 -14.79
N ALA A 170 0.03 -17.05 -15.68
CA ALA A 170 1.43 -17.25 -15.33
C ALA A 170 2.09 -15.96 -14.80
N ILE A 171 1.78 -14.81 -15.40
CA ILE A 171 2.25 -13.49 -14.93
C ILE A 171 1.60 -13.12 -13.59
N HIS A 172 0.33 -13.46 -13.41
CA HIS A 172 -0.39 -13.20 -12.17
C HIS A 172 0.17 -14.04 -11.01
N PHE A 173 0.41 -15.34 -11.22
CA PHE A 173 0.81 -16.27 -10.16
C PHE A 173 2.32 -16.32 -9.88
N SER A 174 3.17 -15.90 -10.83
CA SER A 174 4.63 -15.93 -10.67
C SER A 174 5.21 -14.54 -10.40
N SER A 175 5.68 -14.32 -9.17
CA SER A 175 6.40 -13.11 -8.77
C SER A 175 7.66 -12.86 -9.61
N ARG A 176 8.36 -13.93 -10.02
CA ARG A 176 9.56 -13.87 -10.88
C ARG A 176 9.25 -13.31 -12.28
N LEU A 177 8.16 -13.75 -12.90
CA LEU A 177 7.73 -13.23 -14.23
C LEU A 177 7.28 -11.77 -14.15
N ARG A 178 6.58 -11.41 -13.07
CA ARG A 178 6.15 -10.03 -12.82
C ARG A 178 7.34 -9.09 -12.69
N LEU A 179 8.37 -9.50 -11.96
CA LEU A 179 9.62 -8.75 -11.81
C LEU A 179 10.36 -8.60 -13.14
N LEU A 180 10.48 -9.69 -13.90
CA LEU A 180 11.15 -9.69 -15.22
C LEU A 180 10.45 -8.78 -16.24
N LEU A 181 9.11 -8.81 -16.31
CA LEU A 181 8.34 -7.91 -17.17
C LEU A 181 8.49 -6.44 -16.77
N TYR A 182 8.57 -6.19 -15.46
CA TYR A 182 8.82 -4.86 -14.93
C TYR A 182 10.22 -4.34 -15.30
N GLU A 183 11.26 -5.18 -15.21
CA GLU A 183 12.61 -4.84 -15.67
C GLU A 183 12.67 -4.54 -17.16
N ILE A 184 11.99 -5.34 -17.99
CA ILE A 184 11.88 -5.12 -19.44
C ILE A 184 11.19 -3.77 -19.72
N TYR A 185 10.06 -3.50 -19.07
CA TYR A 185 9.34 -2.23 -19.21
C TYR A 185 10.24 -1.03 -18.88
N GLN A 186 11.02 -1.11 -17.79
CA GLN A 186 11.95 -0.04 -17.40
C GLN A 186 13.06 0.17 -18.43
N LYS A 187 13.60 -0.91 -19.01
CA LYS A 187 14.60 -0.84 -20.08
C LYS A 187 14.07 -0.05 -21.29
N TYR A 188 12.85 -0.36 -21.74
CA TYR A 188 12.21 0.33 -22.86
C TYR A 188 11.80 1.77 -22.53
N LYS A 189 11.27 2.02 -21.32
CA LYS A 189 10.92 3.38 -20.86
C LYS A 189 12.14 4.31 -20.89
N LYS A 190 13.31 3.81 -20.47
CA LYS A 190 14.57 4.57 -20.49
C LYS A 190 15.03 4.91 -21.91
N GLU A 191 14.88 3.99 -22.86
CA GLU A 191 15.17 4.24 -24.28
C GLU A 191 14.19 5.23 -24.94
N LEU A 192 12.93 5.23 -24.52
CA LEU A 192 11.89 6.11 -25.07
C LEU A 192 12.02 7.57 -24.56
N LEU A 193 12.43 7.76 -23.30
CA LEU A 193 12.59 9.08 -22.67
C LEU A 193 13.97 9.71 -22.91
N TYR A 194 14.99 8.90 -23.20
CA TYR A 194 16.35 9.36 -23.53
C TYR A 194 16.86 8.60 -24.76
N PRO A 195 16.35 8.93 -25.97
CA PRO A 195 16.88 8.34 -27.19
C PRO A 195 18.36 8.71 -27.31
N LYS A 196 19.23 7.70 -27.39
CA LYS A 196 20.64 7.88 -27.74
C LYS A 196 20.72 8.64 -29.06
N GLY A 197 21.06 9.92 -28.99
CA GLY A 197 21.14 10.78 -30.17
C GLY A 197 20.73 12.23 -29.91
N ARG A 198 21.45 12.91 -29.02
CA ARG A 198 21.78 14.33 -29.17
C ARG A 198 23.10 14.54 -28.45
N ASP A 199 24.17 14.19 -29.15
CA ASP A 199 25.51 14.65 -28.83
C ASP A 199 25.51 16.19 -28.96
N ILE A 200 25.86 16.86 -27.86
CA ILE A 200 26.38 18.24 -27.86
C ILE A 200 27.89 18.08 -27.78
#